data_AF-A0A3M8CZE9-F1
#
_entry.id   AF-A0A3M8CZE9-F1
#
_cell.length_a   1.000
_cell.length_b   1.000
_cell.length_c   1.000
_cell.angle_alpha   90.00
_cell.angle_beta   90.00
_cell.angle_gamma   90.00
#
_symmetry.space_group_name_H-M   'P 1'
#
loop_
_entity.id
_entity.type
_entity.pdbx_description
1 polymer ?
#
loop_
_entity_poly.entity_id
_entity_poly.type
_entity_poly.pdbx_seq_one_letter_code
_entity_poly.pdbx_strand_id
1 'polypeptide(L)'
;MSYQAKTNWTFHDPVTEYDINRWEQGIADAHTQIAELTADVSNLKTRMNTLESTLPDGFTRNNFNDDLSTVSSITVLRGFYNEAQSRLEV
;
A
#
# COMPACT_ATOMS: atom_id res chain seq x y z
N MET A 1 17.49 -12.90 22.70
CA MET A 1 16.82 -14.13 22.23
C MET A 1 15.35 -13.78 22.10
N SER A 2 14.68 -14.19 21.02
CA SER A 2 13.24 -13.94 20.86
C SER A 2 12.44 -14.62 21.98
N TYR A 3 11.39 -13.96 22.47
CA TYR A 3 10.45 -14.57 23.41
C TYR A 3 9.96 -15.95 22.94
N GLN A 4 9.90 -16.90 23.87
CA GLN A 4 9.39 -18.25 23.65
C GLN A 4 8.33 -18.54 24.70
N ALA A 5 7.08 -18.71 24.30
CA ALA A 5 6.01 -19.00 25.24
C ALA A 5 6.10 -20.43 25.78
N LYS A 6 6.03 -20.59 27.10
CA LYS A 6 5.75 -21.90 27.71
C LYS A 6 4.24 -22.14 27.62
N THR A 7 3.84 -23.20 26.93
CA THR A 7 2.42 -23.53 26.67
C THR A 7 1.98 -24.84 27.33
N ASN A 8 2.92 -25.60 27.91
CA ASN A 8 2.71 -26.93 28.48
C ASN A 8 2.54 -26.90 30.01
N TRP A 9 1.85 -25.89 30.54
CA TRP A 9 1.64 -25.75 31.99
C TRP A 9 0.77 -26.87 32.56
N THR A 10 1.15 -27.40 33.72
CA THR A 10 0.30 -28.27 34.53
C THR A 10 -0.07 -27.60 35.85
N PHE A 11 -1.14 -28.06 36.50
CA PHE A 11 -1.61 -27.51 37.78
C PHE A 11 -0.55 -27.56 38.89
N HIS A 12 0.38 -28.51 38.83
CA HIS A 12 1.43 -28.68 39.83
C HIS A 12 2.76 -28.01 39.45
N ASP A 13 2.84 -27.36 38.28
CA ASP A 13 4.05 -26.65 37.88
C ASP A 13 4.23 -25.41 38.76
N PRO A 14 5.34 -25.28 39.50
CA PRO A 14 5.62 -24.04 40.21
C PRO A 14 5.95 -22.93 39.20
N VAL A 15 5.51 -21.71 39.51
CA VAL A 15 6.01 -20.51 38.81
C VAL A 15 7.38 -20.17 39.40
N THR A 16 8.39 -20.13 38.55
CA THR A 16 9.76 -19.85 38.95
C THR A 16 10.21 -18.45 38.51
N GLU A 17 11.32 -17.96 39.06
CA GLU A 17 11.96 -16.72 38.59
C GLU A 17 12.24 -16.77 37.09
N TYR A 18 12.66 -17.93 36.56
CA TYR A 18 12.89 -18.11 35.13
C TYR A 18 11.62 -17.86 34.30
N ASP A 19 10.46 -18.28 34.79
CA ASP A 19 9.18 -18.04 34.12
C ASP A 19 8.82 -16.55 34.11
N ILE A 20 9.08 -15.85 35.22
CA ILE A 20 8.85 -14.41 35.35
C ILE A 20 9.77 -13.65 34.40
N ASN A 21 11.08 -13.93 34.42
CA ASN A 21 12.06 -13.29 33.53
C ASN A 21 11.70 -13.51 32.05
N ARG A 22 11.19 -14.70 31.71
CA ARG A 22 10.71 -14.99 30.35
C ARG A 22 9.51 -14.12 29.98
N TRP A 23 8.55 -13.93 30.89
CA TRP A 23 7.42 -13.03 30.66
C TRP A 23 7.85 -11.57 30.52
N GLU A 24 8.76 -11.09 31.38
CA GLU A 24 9.31 -9.73 31.30
C GLU A 24 10.01 -9.49 29.96
N GLN A 25 10.78 -10.48 29.47
CA GLN A 25 11.35 -10.41 28.13
C GLN A 25 10.27 -10.34 27.05
N GLY A 26 9.21 -11.15 27.15
CA GLY A 26 8.10 -11.11 26.21
C GLY A 26 7.38 -9.76 26.17
N ILE A 27 7.21 -9.12 27.33
CA ILE A 27 6.63 -7.78 27.44
C ILE A 27 7.56 -6.73 26.81
N ALA A 28 8.86 -6.80 27.08
CA ALA A 28 9.84 -5.88 26.51
C ALA A 28 9.93 -6.00 24.97
N ASP A 29 9.93 -7.24 24.45
CA ASP A 29 9.90 -7.53 23.02
C ASP A 29 8.63 -6.95 22.37
N ALA A 30 7.47 -7.14 23.02
CA ALA A 30 6.20 -6.61 22.53
C ALA A 30 6.18 -5.07 22.51
N HIS A 31 6.69 -4.41 23.55
CA HIS A 31 6.80 -2.95 23.56
C HIS A 31 7.70 -2.42 22.44
N THR A 32 8.79 -3.11 22.15
CA THR A 32 9.70 -2.75 21.04
C THR A 32 8.97 -2.85 19.69
N GLN A 33 8.28 -3.95 19.43
CA GLN A 33 7.51 -4.15 18.21
C GLN A 33 6.38 -3.13 18.06
N ILE A 34 5.69 -2.78 19.14
CA ILE A 34 4.64 -1.75 19.14
C ILE A 34 5.22 -0.37 18.81
N ALA A 35 6.40 -0.04 19.35
CA ALA A 35 7.07 1.23 19.06
C ALA A 35 7.46 1.34 17.57
N GLU A 36 8.02 0.26 17.01
CA GLU A 36 8.34 0.17 15.58
C GLU A 36 7.08 0.31 14.71
N LEU A 37 6.03 -0.45 15.01
CA LEU A 37 4.76 -0.37 14.27
C LEU A 37 4.14 1.03 14.36
N THR A 38 4.24 1.69 15.51
CA THR A 38 3.73 3.05 15.69
C THR A 38 4.48 4.04 14.79
N ALA A 39 5.81 3.90 14.68
CA ALA A 39 6.62 4.72 13.79
C ALA A 39 6.25 4.46 12.32
N ASP A 40 6.10 3.21 11.91
CA ASP A 40 5.73 2.82 10.55
C ASP A 40 4.35 3.34 10.15
N VAL A 41 3.35 3.22 11.02
CA VAL A 41 2.01 3.76 10.79
C VAL A 41 2.04 5.28 10.65
N SER A 42 2.84 5.97 11.46
CA SER A 42 3.00 7.43 11.37
C SER A 42 3.64 7.86 10.04
N ASN A 43 4.65 7.12 9.59
CA ASN A 43 5.30 7.33 8.30
C ASN A 43 4.32 7.07 7.13
N LEU A 44 3.53 5.99 7.20
CA LEU A 44 2.51 5.68 6.20
C LEU A 44 1.44 6.77 6.13
N LYS A 45 0.95 7.25 7.26
CA LYS A 45 -0.01 8.35 7.33
C LYS A 45 0.54 9.62 6.66
N THR A 46 1.80 9.95 6.91
CA THR A 46 2.46 11.10 6.28
C THR A 46 2.51 10.94 4.77
N ARG A 47 2.94 9.77 4.27
CA ARG A 47 2.99 9.48 2.83
C ARG A 47 1.62 9.53 2.17
N MET A 48 0.58 9.04 2.85
CA MET A 48 -0.79 9.10 2.36
C MET A 48 -1.27 10.55 2.25
N ASN A 49 -1.07 11.37 3.28
CA ASN A 49 -1.39 12.80 3.23
C ASN A 49 -0.66 13.52 2.10
N THR A 50 0.62 13.20 1.88
CA THR A 50 1.37 13.75 0.75
C THR A 50 0.75 13.33 -0.58
N LEU A 51 0.44 12.03 -0.75
CA LEU A 51 -0.22 11.53 -1.96
C LEU A 51 -1.54 12.28 -2.21
N GLU A 52 -2.42 12.35 -1.22
CA GLU A 52 -3.69 13.08 -1.28
C GLU A 52 -3.50 14.56 -1.65
N SER A 53 -2.47 15.22 -1.14
CA SER A 53 -2.17 16.62 -1.47
C SER A 53 -1.58 16.82 -2.87
N THR A 54 -0.87 15.82 -3.39
CA THR A 54 -0.21 15.88 -4.72
C THR A 54 -1.15 15.49 -5.85
N LEU A 55 -2.20 14.71 -5.58
CA LEU A 55 -3.16 14.28 -6.58
C LEU A 55 -4.24 15.36 -6.74
N PRO A 56 -4.40 15.98 -7.92
CA PRO A 56 -5.49 16.92 -8.16
C PRO A 56 -6.86 16.24 -7.90
N ASP A 57 -7.67 16.85 -7.03
CA ASP A 57 -9.07 16.50 -6.76
C ASP A 57 -9.36 15.01 -6.47
N GLY A 58 -8.40 14.27 -5.91
CA GLY A 58 -8.59 12.86 -5.52
C GLY A 58 -9.03 11.96 -6.68
N PHE A 59 -8.63 12.28 -7.91
CA PHE A 59 -9.06 11.59 -9.14
C PHE A 59 -10.59 11.53 -9.37
N THR A 60 -11.38 12.28 -8.61
CA THR A 60 -12.85 12.30 -8.77
C THR A 60 -13.29 12.82 -10.14
N ARG A 61 -12.39 13.51 -10.84
CA ARG A 61 -12.59 14.03 -12.19
C ARG A 61 -11.39 13.76 -13.10
N ASN A 62 -10.83 12.54 -13.06
CA ASN A 62 -9.93 12.07 -14.11
C ASN A 62 -10.69 12.03 -15.44
N ASN A 63 -10.76 13.17 -16.11
CA ASN A 63 -11.22 13.30 -17.46
C ASN A 63 -10.03 13.78 -18.29
N PHE A 64 -9.32 12.82 -18.88
CA PHE A 64 -8.23 13.10 -19.81
C PHE A 64 -8.84 13.61 -21.12
N ASN A 65 -9.23 14.88 -21.12
CA ASN A 65 -9.62 15.59 -22.33
C ASN A 65 -8.35 16.09 -22.99
N ASP A 66 -7.83 15.32 -23.93
CA ASP A 66 -6.77 15.80 -24.81
C ASP A 66 -7.38 16.80 -25.80
N ASP A 67 -6.91 18.04 -25.75
CA ASP A 67 -7.25 19.04 -26.75
C ASP A 67 -6.41 18.82 -28.01
N LEU A 68 -7.04 18.25 -29.03
CA LEU A 68 -6.41 18.01 -30.34
C LEU A 68 -6.53 19.23 -31.28
N SER A 69 -6.99 20.39 -30.81
CA SER A 69 -7.13 21.61 -31.64
C SER A 69 -5.82 22.10 -32.25
N THR A 70 -4.69 21.71 -31.66
CA THR A 70 -3.34 22.04 -32.13
C THR A 70 -2.71 20.96 -33.00
N VAL A 71 -3.38 19.82 -33.19
CA VAL A 71 -2.90 18.75 -34.08
C VAL A 71 -3.02 19.22 -35.53
N SER A 72 -1.88 19.48 -36.17
CA SER A 72 -1.82 19.95 -37.56
C SER A 72 -1.97 18.83 -38.59
N SER A 73 -1.69 17.58 -38.21
CA SER A 73 -1.79 16.43 -39.12
C SER A 73 -1.84 15.10 -38.36
N ILE A 74 -2.60 14.16 -38.90
CA ILE A 74 -2.64 12.76 -38.45
C ILE A 74 -2.13 11.90 -39.60
N THR A 75 -1.22 10.96 -39.33
CA THR A 75 -0.78 9.95 -40.29
C THR A 75 -1.41 8.61 -39.94
N VAL A 76 -2.18 8.04 -40.86
CA VAL A 76 -2.74 6.69 -40.69
C VAL A 76 -1.73 5.69 -41.24
N LEU A 77 -1.20 4.82 -40.38
CA LEU A 77 -0.17 3.85 -40.76
C LEU A 77 -0.76 2.59 -41.41
N ARG A 78 -2.02 2.24 -41.11
CA ARG A 78 -2.74 1.07 -41.63
C ARG A 78 -4.24 1.34 -41.63
N GLY A 79 -4.94 0.87 -42.64
CA GLY A 79 -6.38 0.95 -42.80
C GLY A 79 -6.79 0.47 -44.19
N PHE A 80 -8.09 0.30 -44.42
CA PHE A 80 -8.62 0.05 -45.75
C PHE A 80 -9.68 1.10 -46.09
N TYR A 81 -9.76 1.45 -47.37
CA TYR A 81 -10.74 2.40 -47.86
C TYR A 81 -12.06 1.66 -48.16
N ASN A 82 -13.14 2.06 -47.48
CA ASN A 82 -14.47 1.51 -47.75
C ASN A 82 -15.15 2.36 -48.84
N GLU A 83 -15.16 1.86 -50.07
CA GLU A 83 -15.73 2.56 -51.22
C GLU A 83 -17.23 2.82 -51.06
N ALA A 84 -17.97 1.89 -50.46
CA ALA A 84 -19.42 2.00 -50.29
C ALA A 84 -19.83 3.14 -49.35
N GLN A 85 -18.93 3.54 -48.45
CA GLN A 85 -19.19 4.59 -47.45
C GLN A 85 -18.29 5.82 -47.62
N SER A 86 -17.42 5.82 -48.64
CA SER A 86 -16.48 6.90 -48.95
C SER A 86 -15.70 7.38 -47.73
N ARG A 87 -15.26 6.45 -46.87
CA ARG A 87 -14.46 6.75 -45.69
C ARG A 87 -13.35 5.74 -45.46
N LEU A 88 -12.33 6.18 -44.73
CA LEU A 88 -11.27 5.31 -44.22
C LEU A 88 -11.79 4.56 -42.99
N GLU A 89 -11.65 3.24 -42.98
CA GLU A 89 -11.95 2.40 -41.82
C GLU A 89 -10.64 1.85 -41.24
N VAL A 90 -10.61 1.77 -39.91
CA VAL A 90 -9.45 1.31 -39.13
C VAL A 90 -9.77 -0.04 -38.51
#